data_AF-A0A196QVP8-F1
#
_entry.id   AF-A0A196QVP8-F1
#
_cell.length_a   1.000
_cell.length_b   1.000
_cell.length_c   1.000
_cell.angle_alpha   90.00
_cell.angle_beta   90.00
_cell.angle_gamma   90.00
#
_symmetry.space_group_name_H-M   'P 1'
#
loop_
_entity.id
_entity.type
_entity.pdbx_description
1 polymer ?
#
loop_
_entity_poly.entity_id
_entity_poly.type
_entity_poly.pdbx_seq_one_letter_code
_entity_poly.pdbx_strand_id
1 'polypeptide(L)' 'MSRRERPNQPGRQKALIWLIAGFGSGIAIGAAVGVTLWTPMAGIALGSALGAGLGGVPASLYYFGDLK' A
#
# COMPACT_ATOMS: atom_id res chain seq x y z
N MET A 1 7.72 -5.31 -34.87
CA MET A 1 6.89 -4.50 -33.94
C MET A 1 6.63 -5.33 -32.70
N SER A 2 7.39 -5.11 -31.62
CA SER A 2 7.31 -5.92 -30.40
C SER A 2 6.07 -5.54 -29.60
N ARG A 3 5.04 -6.39 -29.68
CA ARG A 3 3.86 -6.34 -28.83
C ARG A 3 4.31 -6.56 -27.39
N ARG A 4 4.44 -5.48 -26.61
CA ARG A 4 4.64 -5.56 -25.16
C ARG A 4 3.37 -6.08 -24.53
N GLU A 5 3.13 -7.39 -24.64
CA GLU A 5 2.15 -8.08 -23.82
C GLU A 5 2.69 -8.02 -22.40
N ARG A 6 2.25 -7.00 -21.63
CA ARG A 6 2.44 -7.02 -20.18
C ARG A 6 1.61 -8.20 -19.70
N PRO A 7 2.21 -9.27 -19.15
CA PRO A 7 1.42 -10.36 -18.63
C PRO A 7 0.56 -9.77 -17.50
N ASN A 8 -0.75 -9.76 -17.71
CA ASN A 8 -1.74 -9.42 -16.70
C ASN A 8 -1.69 -10.52 -15.64
N GLN A 9 -0.66 -10.49 -14.79
CA GLN A 9 -0.50 -11.47 -13.72
C GLN A 9 -1.49 -11.10 -12.61
N PRO A 10 -2.51 -11.94 -12.33
CA PRO A 10 -3.51 -11.64 -11.30
C PRO A 10 -2.88 -11.41 -9.91
N GLY A 11 -1.75 -12.07 -9.61
CA GLY A 11 -0.96 -11.81 -8.39
C GLY A 11 -0.40 -10.40 -8.33
N ARG A 12 0.11 -9.85 -9.44
CA ARG A 12 0.62 -8.47 -9.49
C ARG A 12 -0.50 -7.43 -9.37
N GLN A 13 -1.68 -7.69 -9.93
CA GLN A 13 -2.84 -6.81 -9.77
C GLN A 13 -3.33 -6.81 -8.32
N LYS A 14 -3.48 -7.99 -7.70
CA LYS A 14 -3.80 -8.11 -6.26
C LYS A 14 -2.74 -7.42 -5.39
N ALA A 15 -1.46 -7.59 -5.71
CA ALA A 15 -0.37 -6.93 -5.00
C ALA A 15 -0.53 -5.41 -5.02
N LEU A 16 -0.79 -4.82 -6.19
CA LEU A 16 -1.02 -3.38 -6.32
C LEU A 16 -2.24 -2.91 -5.53
N ILE A 17 -3.34 -3.67 -5.56
CA ILE A 17 -4.54 -3.34 -4.79
C ILE A 17 -4.22 -3.34 -3.29
N TRP A 18 -3.52 -4.34 -2.78
CA TRP A 18 -3.10 -4.40 -1.39
C TRP A 18 -2.15 -3.27 -1.01
N LEU A 19 -1.22 -2.92 -1.89
CA LEU A 19 -0.28 -1.82 -1.68
C LEU A 19 -1.03 -0.49 -1.57
N ILE A 20 -1.95 -0.21 -2.49
CA ILE A 20 -2.75 1.02 -2.50
C ILE A 20 -3.71 1.06 -1.31
N ALA A 21 -4.39 -0.06 -1.01
CA ALA A 21 -5.34 -0.15 0.09
C ALA A 21 -4.65 0.04 1.45
N GLY A 22 -3.51 -0.63 1.66
CA GLY A 22 -2.72 -0.47 2.88
C GLY A 22 -2.14 0.93 3.01
N PHE A 23 -1.60 1.50 1.92
CA PHE A 23 -1.08 2.87 1.94
C PHE A 23 -2.17 3.90 2.24
N GLY A 24 -3.33 3.77 1.59
CA GLY A 24 -4.49 4.64 1.82
C GLY A 24 -5.02 4.53 3.25
N SER A 25 -5.13 3.32 3.81
CA SER A 25 -5.58 3.14 5.19
C SER A 25 -4.58 3.72 6.19
N GLY A 26 -3.28 3.53 5.95
CA GLY A 26 -2.23 4.12 6.76
C GLY A 26 -2.30 5.64 6.78
N ILE A 27 -2.41 6.29 5.62
CA ILE A 27 -2.58 7.75 5.54
C ILE A 27 -3.83 8.21 6.30
N ALA A 28 -4.96 7.52 6.15
CA ALA A 28 -6.19 7.89 6.85
C ALA A 28 -6.03 7.81 8.38
N ILE A 29 -5.42 6.73 8.88
CA ILE A 29 -5.12 6.54 10.30
C ILE A 29 -4.15 7.62 10.78
N GLY A 30 -3.06 7.84 10.04
CA GLY A 30 -2.06 8.84 10.39
C GLY A 30 -2.62 10.26 10.40
N ALA A 31 -3.47 10.61 9.43
CA ALA A 31 -4.15 11.90 9.39
C ALA A 31 -5.07 12.06 10.61
N ALA A 32 -5.84 11.03 10.97
CA ALA A 32 -6.70 11.05 12.16
C ALA A 32 -5.88 11.27 13.44
N VAL A 33 -4.81 10.50 13.64
CA VAL A 33 -3.89 10.65 14.77
C VAL A 33 -3.23 12.02 14.79
N GLY A 34 -2.80 12.52 13.64
CA GLY A 34 -2.19 13.84 13.50
C GLY A 34 -3.13 14.97 13.88
N VAL A 35 -4.41 14.88 13.52
CA VAL A 35 -5.44 15.84 13.94
C VAL A 35 -5.69 15.73 15.44
N THR A 36 -5.78 14.52 15.98
CA THR A 36 -5.97 14.30 17.44
C THR A 36 -4.83 14.90 18.26
N LEU A 37 -3.59 14.79 17.78
CA LEU A 37 -2.39 15.29 18.47
C LEU A 37 -2.02 16.74 18.10
N TRP A 38 -2.82 17.44 17.28
CA TRP A 38 -2.52 18.77 16.76
C TRP A 38 -1.19 18.85 15.96
N THR A 39 -0.70 17.70 15.48
CA THR A 39 0.51 17.57 14.67
C THR A 39 0.19 16.85 13.35
N PRO A 40 -0.53 17.50 12.42
CA PRO A 40 -1.02 16.84 11.20
C PRO A 40 0.13 16.32 10.31
N MET A 41 1.24 17.06 10.20
CA MET A 41 2.39 16.61 9.41
C MET A 41 3.06 15.36 9.98
N ALA A 42 3.23 15.30 11.30
CA ALA A 42 3.77 14.12 11.96
C ALA A 42 2.82 12.92 11.79
N GLY A 43 1.50 13.16 11.90
CA GLY A 43 0.48 12.14 11.65
C GLY A 43 0.52 11.57 10.24
N ILE A 44 0.61 12.41 9.20
CA ILE A 44 0.71 11.96 7.80
C ILE A 44 2.00 11.14 7.58
N ALA A 45 3.13 11.58 8.14
CA ALA A 45 4.39 10.84 8.03
C ALA A 45 4.28 9.45 8.69
N LEU A 46 3.71 9.39 9.89
CA LEU A 46 3.43 8.14 10.61
C LEU A 46 2.49 7.23 9.81
N GLY A 47 1.40 7.80 9.30
CA GLY A 47 0.41 7.07 8.50
C GLY A 47 0.99 6.51 7.21
N SER A 48 1.85 7.28 6.53
CA SER A 48 2.53 6.83 5.32
C SER A 48 3.46 5.64 5.59
N ALA A 49 4.21 5.69 6.70
CA ALA A 49 5.06 4.58 7.13
C ALA A 49 4.24 3.33 7.50
N LEU A 50 3.17 3.52 8.27
CA LEU A 50 2.24 2.44 8.66
C LEU A 50 1.57 1.82 7.43
N GLY A 51 1.11 2.64 6.50
CA GLY A 51 0.43 2.18 5.30
C GLY A 51 1.34 1.45 4.33
N ALA A 52 2.60 1.88 4.21
CA ALA A 52 3.61 1.15 3.46
C ALA A 52 3.88 -0.24 4.06
N GLY A 53 3.90 -0.36 5.39
CA GLY A 53 4.01 -1.66 6.07
C GLY A 53 2.78 -2.54 5.86
N LEU A 54 1.58 -2.00 6.12
CA LEU A 54 0.32 -2.72 6.01
C LEU A 54 0.00 -3.19 4.58
N GLY A 55 0.31 -2.37 3.57
CA GLY A 55 0.09 -2.71 2.17
C GLY A 55 1.26 -3.46 1.55
N GLY A 56 2.49 -3.13 1.94
CA GLY A 56 3.71 -3.68 1.36
C GLY A 56 3.94 -5.16 1.67
N VAL A 57 3.63 -5.61 2.90
CA VAL A 57 3.75 -7.01 3.31
C VAL A 57 2.86 -7.93 2.44
N PRO A 58 1.52 -7.75 2.41
CA PRO A 58 0.66 -8.57 1.54
C PRO A 58 0.96 -8.35 0.06
N ALA A 59 1.29 -7.13 -0.38
CA ALA A 59 1.67 -6.89 -1.77
C ALA A 59 2.92 -7.70 -2.18
N SER A 60 3.92 -7.80 -1.31
CA SER A 60 5.12 -8.60 -1.58
C SER A 60 4.78 -10.09 -1.70
N LEU A 61 3.91 -10.62 -0.83
CA LEU A 61 3.46 -12.01 -0.86
C LEU A 61 2.67 -12.33 -2.15
N TYR A 62 1.78 -11.44 -2.59
CA TYR A 62 1.07 -11.59 -3.87
C TYR A 62 1.97 -11.41 -5.09
N TYR A 63 3.01 -10.57 -5.00
CA TYR A 63 3.94 -10.32 -6.08
C TYR A 63 4.93 -11.47 -6.30
N PHE A 64 5.43 -12.07 -5.21
CA PHE A 64 6.32 -13.25 -5.29
C PHE A 64 5.56 -14.58 -5.48
N GLY A 65 4.22 -14.54 -5.47
CA GLY A 65 3.37 -15.70 -5.74
C GLY A 65 3.19 -16.64 -4.54
N ASP A 66 3.51 -16.18 -3.33
CA ASP A 66 3.33 -16.92 -2.08
C ASP A 66 1.84 -17.00 -1.68
N LEU A 67 1.06 -15.99 -2.07
CA LEU A 67 -0.40 -15.97 -1.97
C LEU A 67 -1.03 -16.07 -3.38
N LYS A 68 -1.86 -17.10 -3.62
CA LYS A 68 -2.64 -17.30 -4.86
C LYS A 68 -4.04 -16.67 -4.76
#